data_AF-A0A1D1YVC1-F1
#
_entry.id   AF-A0A1D1YVC1-F1
#
_cell.length_a   1.000
_cell.length_b   1.000
_cell.length_c   1.000
_cell.angle_alpha   90.00
_cell.angle_beta   90.00
_cell.angle_gamma   90.00
#
_symmetry.space_group_name_H-M   'P 1'
#
loop_
_entity.id
_entity.type
_entity.pdbx_description
1 polymer ?
#
loop_
_entity_poly.entity_id
_entity_poly.type
_entity_poly.pdbx_seq_one_letter_code
_entity_poly.pdbx_strand_id
1 'polypeptide(L)'
;RGRRRWLQLIEQEAVEIKSKFGTPRCSLLEDADGSQLEDIDVIPNAEMLLALSEKGYIKRMKPNTFSLQHRGTIGKSVGKMRLNDSMSDFLVCHAHDHILYFSDRGIVYSARAYRIPECTRSAAGTPLVQLLSLSDGERITSIIPVSEFIGDQYLVMLTVNGYIKKVPLNVFSAIRATGIIAIQLVPGDELKWVRCCADDDLIAIASQNGMVIVNSCNTLRAIGRTTRGVKSMRLKEGDKMASMDIIPAAMREDLERTQDKSGSQGKYLGPPWLLFVSESGHGKRVPLSRFRMSNFNRVGFVGYKLPSEHRLAAVFVVGFYLAEDGESDEQVVLVSQSGTINRIKVRDISVQSRFARGVILMRLEHAGKIQSASLMSATVDDADSDD
;
A
#
# COMPACT_ATOMS: atom_id res chain seq x y z
N ARG A 1 33.42 -24.00 -59.46
CA ARG A 1 32.22 -24.50 -60.20
C ARG A 1 31.81 -25.93 -59.79
N GLY A 2 32.74 -26.83 -59.40
CA GLY A 2 32.40 -28.23 -59.03
C GLY A 2 31.55 -28.40 -57.76
N ARG A 3 31.87 -27.71 -56.66
CA ARG A 3 31.15 -27.84 -55.37
C ARG A 3 29.64 -27.54 -55.48
N ARG A 4 29.26 -26.55 -56.28
CA ARG A 4 27.85 -26.17 -56.48
C ARG A 4 27.05 -27.26 -57.21
N ARG A 5 27.67 -27.95 -58.16
CA ARG A 5 27.06 -29.08 -58.87
C ARG A 5 26.90 -30.30 -57.97
N TRP A 6 27.90 -30.57 -57.13
CA TRP A 6 27.81 -31.65 -56.15
C TRP A 6 26.70 -31.42 -55.12
N LEU A 7 26.53 -30.19 -54.62
CA LEU A 7 25.42 -29.87 -53.71
C LEU A 7 24.05 -30.02 -54.41
N GLN A 8 23.94 -29.62 -55.68
CA GLN A 8 22.73 -29.84 -56.47
C GLN A 8 22.43 -31.32 -56.68
N LEU A 9 23.46 -32.14 -56.92
CA LEU A 9 23.30 -33.58 -57.07
C LEU A 9 22.85 -34.22 -55.74
N ILE A 10 23.47 -33.85 -54.62
CA ILE A 10 23.10 -34.34 -53.28
C ILE A 10 21.64 -33.96 -52.94
N GLU A 11 21.22 -32.74 -53.27
CA GLU A 11 19.84 -32.30 -53.07
C GLU A 11 18.86 -33.11 -53.94
N GLN A 12 19.20 -33.35 -55.21
CA GLN A 12 18.39 -34.17 -56.11
C GLN A 12 18.24 -35.61 -55.60
N GLU A 13 19.34 -36.24 -55.20
CA GLU A 13 19.34 -37.60 -54.65
C GLU A 13 18.53 -37.67 -53.34
N ALA A 14 18.67 -36.66 -52.45
CA ALA A 14 17.90 -36.60 -51.21
C ALA A 14 16.38 -36.44 -51.45
N VAL A 15 15.99 -35.64 -52.45
CA VAL A 15 14.59 -35.50 -52.86
C VAL A 15 14.04 -36.79 -53.48
N GLU A 16 14.85 -37.47 -54.29
CA GLU A 16 14.48 -38.75 -54.90
C GLU A 16 14.26 -39.83 -53.83
N ILE A 17 15.16 -39.94 -52.84
CA ILE A 17 15.02 -40.85 -51.70
C ILE A 17 13.77 -40.51 -50.88
N LYS A 18 13.54 -39.21 -50.59
CA LYS A 18 12.34 -38.75 -49.87
C LYS A 18 11.05 -39.12 -50.61
N SER A 19 11.04 -38.99 -51.93
CA SER A 19 9.86 -39.33 -52.75
C SER A 19 9.62 -40.83 -52.82
N LYS A 20 10.68 -41.65 -52.89
CA LYS A 20 10.58 -43.10 -53.06
C LYS A 20 10.24 -43.83 -51.76
N PHE A 21 10.72 -43.34 -50.63
CA PHE A 21 10.59 -43.98 -49.31
C PHE A 21 9.78 -43.15 -48.30
N GLY A 22 9.07 -42.13 -48.76
CA GLY A 22 8.20 -41.32 -47.91
C GLY A 22 7.05 -42.14 -47.35
N THR A 23 7.02 -42.32 -46.03
CA THR A 23 5.88 -42.92 -45.30
C THR A 23 5.16 -41.83 -44.52
N PRO A 24 3.81 -41.89 -44.39
CA PRO A 24 3.10 -40.99 -43.49
C PRO A 24 3.61 -41.21 -42.07
N ARG A 25 3.69 -40.13 -41.28
CA ARG A 25 4.10 -40.24 -39.88
C ARG A 25 3.06 -41.08 -39.13
N CYS A 26 3.51 -42.17 -38.51
CA CYS A 26 2.63 -43.05 -37.73
C CYS A 26 2.34 -42.50 -36.31
N SER A 27 3.23 -41.68 -35.77
CA SER A 27 3.04 -41.01 -34.49
C SER A 27 2.33 -39.66 -34.66
N LEU A 28 1.40 -39.37 -33.76
CA LEU A 28 0.87 -38.03 -33.57
C LEU A 28 1.67 -37.38 -32.44
N LEU A 29 2.20 -36.19 -32.65
CA LEU A 29 2.56 -35.33 -31.54
C LEU A 29 1.27 -34.58 -31.20
N GLU A 30 0.61 -34.99 -30.14
CA GLU A 30 -0.39 -34.14 -29.51
C GLU A 30 0.38 -33.03 -28.81
N ASP A 31 0.44 -31.85 -29.43
CA ASP A 31 0.58 -30.64 -28.63
C ASP A 31 -0.56 -30.71 -27.61
N ALA A 32 -0.23 -30.58 -26.32
CA ALA A 32 -1.19 -30.75 -25.23
C ALA A 32 -2.27 -29.66 -25.28
N ASP A 33 -3.21 -29.78 -26.22
CA ASP A 33 -4.29 -28.84 -26.55
C ASP A 33 -5.46 -28.98 -25.55
N GLY A 34 -5.15 -29.12 -24.26
CA GLY A 34 -6.12 -29.12 -23.17
C GLY A 34 -5.65 -28.37 -21.93
N SER A 35 -4.35 -28.21 -21.74
CA SER A 35 -3.76 -27.38 -20.70
C SER A 35 -2.51 -26.75 -21.27
N GLN A 36 -2.68 -25.63 -21.98
CA GLN A 36 -1.57 -24.71 -22.18
C GLN A 36 -1.06 -24.38 -20.78
N LEU A 37 0.09 -24.93 -20.39
CA LEU A 37 0.71 -24.59 -19.11
C LEU A 37 0.92 -23.08 -19.13
N GLU A 38 0.14 -22.39 -18.31
CA GLU A 38 0.30 -20.97 -18.15
C GLU A 38 1.59 -20.75 -17.33
N ASP A 39 2.27 -19.61 -17.52
CA ASP A 39 3.47 -19.30 -16.73
C ASP A 39 3.22 -19.44 -15.22
N ILE A 40 1.99 -19.19 -14.78
CA ILE A 40 1.57 -19.31 -13.38
C ILE A 40 1.59 -20.75 -12.86
N ASP A 41 1.36 -21.76 -13.70
CA ASP A 41 1.33 -23.18 -13.30
C ASP A 41 2.71 -23.71 -12.90
N VAL A 42 3.77 -23.07 -13.41
CA VAL A 42 5.17 -23.42 -13.12
C VAL A 42 5.72 -22.60 -11.95
N ILE A 43 5.05 -21.50 -11.57
CA ILE A 43 5.50 -20.60 -10.52
C ILE A 43 4.84 -21.01 -9.19
N PRO A 44 5.61 -21.33 -8.14
CA PRO A 44 5.02 -21.65 -6.85
C PRO A 44 4.35 -20.42 -6.24
N ASN A 45 3.20 -20.61 -5.61
CA ASN A 45 2.50 -19.56 -4.88
C ASN A 45 3.17 -19.28 -3.52
N ALA A 46 4.38 -18.72 -3.55
CA ALA A 46 5.16 -18.40 -2.36
C ALA A 46 4.87 -16.99 -1.84
N GLU A 47 4.94 -16.82 -0.51
CA GLU A 47 4.89 -15.50 0.12
C GLU A 47 6.13 -14.66 -0.27
N MET A 48 5.90 -13.37 -0.46
CA MET A 48 6.91 -12.41 -0.88
C MET A 48 6.65 -11.03 -0.30
N LEU A 49 7.72 -10.26 -0.17
CA LEU A 49 7.70 -8.89 0.29
C LEU A 49 7.85 -7.95 -0.91
N LEU A 50 6.86 -7.10 -1.12
CA LEU A 50 6.90 -6.00 -2.08
C LEU A 50 7.41 -4.73 -1.43
N ALA A 51 8.26 -4.01 -2.14
CA ALA A 51 8.71 -2.69 -1.76
C ALA A 51 8.47 -1.72 -2.90
N LEU A 52 7.83 -0.59 -2.58
CA LEU A 52 7.62 0.53 -3.50
C LEU A 52 8.46 1.73 -3.05
N SER A 53 9.10 2.42 -3.98
CA SER A 53 9.75 3.70 -3.75
C SER A 53 8.88 4.88 -4.17
N GLU A 54 9.15 6.06 -3.59
CA GLU A 54 8.39 7.29 -3.90
C GLU A 54 8.52 7.70 -5.37
N LYS A 55 9.65 7.35 -6.00
CA LYS A 55 9.89 7.59 -7.43
C LYS A 55 9.23 6.56 -8.34
N GLY A 56 8.42 5.64 -7.79
CA GLY A 56 7.66 4.66 -8.55
C GLY A 56 8.52 3.47 -9.02
N TYR A 57 9.54 3.10 -8.25
CA TYR A 57 10.24 1.83 -8.45
C TYR A 57 9.62 0.75 -7.57
N ILE A 58 9.37 -0.42 -8.14
CA ILE A 58 8.85 -1.58 -7.43
C ILE A 58 9.83 -2.74 -7.51
N LYS A 59 9.91 -3.51 -6.43
CA LYS A 59 10.65 -4.76 -6.40
C LYS A 59 10.00 -5.76 -5.46
N ARG A 60 10.24 -7.05 -5.72
CA ARG A 60 9.94 -8.12 -4.76
C ARG A 60 11.21 -8.67 -4.13
N MET A 61 11.07 -9.11 -2.89
CA MET A 61 12.12 -9.71 -2.08
C MET A 61 11.55 -10.93 -1.36
N LYS A 62 12.42 -11.86 -0.97
CA LYS A 62 12.00 -12.96 -0.10
C LYS A 62 11.60 -12.42 1.28
N PRO A 63 10.60 -12.99 1.97
CA PRO A 63 10.20 -12.54 3.31
C PRO A 63 11.39 -12.46 4.29
N ASN A 64 12.25 -13.48 4.28
CA ASN A 64 13.43 -13.60 5.15
C ASN A 64 14.60 -12.67 4.78
N THR A 65 14.44 -11.77 3.78
CA THR A 65 15.50 -10.81 3.40
C THR A 65 15.79 -9.80 4.53
N PHE A 66 14.82 -9.59 5.41
CA PHE A 66 14.98 -8.82 6.64
C PHE A 66 15.20 -9.81 7.79
N SER A 67 16.45 -10.11 8.11
CA SER A 67 16.77 -10.88 9.33
C SER A 67 16.36 -10.08 10.58
N LEU A 68 15.78 -10.76 11.56
CA LEU A 68 15.56 -10.27 12.92
C LEU A 68 16.85 -9.62 13.46
N GLN A 69 16.74 -8.41 14.03
CA GLN A 69 17.82 -7.78 14.77
C GLN A 69 17.37 -7.60 16.22
N HIS A 70 18.17 -8.08 17.18
CA HIS A 70 17.91 -7.85 18.60
C HIS A 70 17.86 -6.36 18.96
N ARG A 71 17.08 -6.08 20.00
CA ARG A 71 16.92 -4.79 20.69
C ARG A 71 18.29 -4.15 20.96
N GLY A 72 18.46 -2.88 20.58
CA GLY A 72 19.67 -2.09 20.89
C GLY A 72 20.78 -2.11 19.84
N THR A 73 20.58 -2.75 18.68
CA THR A 73 21.53 -2.62 17.56
C THR A 73 21.16 -1.44 16.66
N ILE A 74 22.16 -0.63 16.28
CA ILE A 74 22.03 0.44 15.28
C ILE A 74 21.61 -0.24 13.96
N GLY A 75 20.45 0.16 13.43
CA GLY A 75 19.88 -0.44 12.22
C GLY A 75 20.89 -0.50 11.08
N LYS A 76 21.08 -1.68 10.49
CA LYS A 76 21.99 -1.83 9.35
C LYS A 76 21.47 -0.99 8.18
N SER A 77 22.28 -0.03 7.73
CA SER A 77 22.05 0.85 6.59
C SER A 77 21.30 0.14 5.47
N VAL A 78 20.11 0.66 5.13
CA VAL A 78 19.40 0.33 3.89
C VAL A 78 20.37 0.72 2.77
N GLY A 79 20.89 -0.28 2.03
CA GLY A 79 21.97 -0.08 1.08
C GLY A 79 21.69 1.07 0.11
N LYS A 80 22.74 1.63 -0.51
CA LYS A 80 22.72 2.83 -1.38
C LYS A 80 21.51 2.88 -2.33
N MET A 81 20.38 3.38 -1.85
CA MET A 81 19.32 3.92 -2.70
C MET A 81 19.90 5.16 -3.37
N ARG A 82 19.44 5.43 -4.60
CA ARG A 82 19.83 6.66 -5.30
C ARG A 82 19.53 7.84 -4.37
N LEU A 83 20.43 8.82 -4.35
CA LEU A 83 20.25 10.07 -3.60
C LEU A 83 18.80 10.56 -3.80
N ASN A 84 18.06 10.68 -2.70
CA ASN A 84 16.69 11.19 -2.62
C ASN A 84 15.58 10.23 -3.10
N ASP A 85 15.75 8.91 -3.04
CA ASP A 85 14.63 7.96 -3.11
C ASP A 85 14.47 7.29 -1.75
N SER A 86 13.27 7.34 -1.16
CA SER A 86 12.86 6.68 0.08
C SER A 86 11.91 5.53 -0.26
N MET A 87 11.97 4.43 0.50
CA MET A 87 10.95 3.38 0.37
C MET A 87 9.67 3.89 1.02
N SER A 88 8.58 3.84 0.27
CA SER A 88 7.26 4.31 0.69
C SER A 88 6.56 3.26 1.53
N ASP A 89 6.43 2.04 1.01
CA ASP A 89 5.58 1.00 1.59
C ASP A 89 6.17 -0.39 1.40
N PHE A 90 5.99 -1.24 2.42
CA PHE A 90 6.21 -2.68 2.36
C PHE A 90 4.87 -3.38 2.40
N LEU A 91 4.65 -4.31 1.47
CA LEU A 91 3.42 -5.11 1.41
C LEU A 91 3.81 -6.58 1.37
N VAL A 92 3.14 -7.39 2.18
CA VAL A 92 3.26 -8.86 2.10
C VAL A 92 2.14 -9.37 1.21
N CYS A 93 2.50 -10.22 0.26
CA CYS A 93 1.54 -10.86 -0.64
C CYS A 93 2.12 -12.19 -1.15
N HIS A 94 1.30 -12.99 -1.80
CA HIS A 94 1.73 -14.21 -2.47
C HIS A 94 2.02 -13.97 -3.95
N ALA A 95 2.85 -14.83 -4.54
CA ALA A 95 3.27 -14.72 -5.94
C ALA A 95 2.09 -14.70 -6.93
N HIS A 96 1.01 -15.42 -6.62
CA HIS A 96 -0.17 -15.48 -7.49
C HIS A 96 -1.15 -14.33 -7.26
N ASP A 97 -0.99 -13.52 -6.22
CA ASP A 97 -1.92 -12.43 -5.92
C ASP A 97 -2.00 -11.41 -7.07
N HIS A 98 -3.18 -10.80 -7.22
CA HIS A 98 -3.33 -9.61 -8.06
C HIS A 98 -2.86 -8.38 -7.30
N ILE A 99 -1.99 -7.60 -7.91
CA ILE A 99 -1.60 -6.29 -7.41
C ILE A 99 -2.40 -5.23 -8.16
N LEU A 100 -3.24 -4.48 -7.44
CA LEU A 100 -4.02 -3.38 -7.98
C LEU A 100 -3.25 -2.06 -7.80
N TYR A 101 -2.99 -1.36 -8.91
CA TYR A 101 -2.26 -0.09 -8.91
C TYR A 101 -3.21 1.05 -9.25
N PHE A 102 -3.43 1.96 -8.29
CA PHE A 102 -4.32 3.10 -8.45
C PHE A 102 -3.51 4.35 -8.78
N SER A 103 -3.91 5.07 -9.83
CA SER A 103 -3.26 6.32 -10.22
C SER A 103 -3.93 7.56 -9.65
N ASP A 104 -3.18 8.66 -9.64
CA ASP A 104 -3.65 10.02 -9.36
C ASP A 104 -4.82 10.45 -10.24
N ARG A 105 -4.88 9.92 -11.48
CA ARG A 105 -5.97 10.13 -12.45
C ARG A 105 -7.22 9.29 -12.21
N GLY A 106 -7.23 8.44 -11.18
CA GLY A 106 -8.38 7.60 -10.85
C GLY A 106 -8.55 6.38 -11.77
N ILE A 107 -7.47 5.94 -12.41
CA ILE A 107 -7.41 4.70 -13.19
C ILE A 107 -6.79 3.61 -12.31
N VAL A 108 -7.28 2.38 -12.45
CA VAL A 108 -6.68 1.20 -11.83
C VAL A 108 -6.14 0.25 -12.89
N TYR A 109 -4.94 -0.25 -12.63
CA TYR A 109 -4.25 -1.27 -13.39
C TYR A 109 -4.09 -2.52 -12.53
N SER A 110 -3.88 -3.69 -13.15
CA SER A 110 -3.60 -4.94 -12.44
C SER A 110 -2.45 -5.68 -13.08
N ALA A 111 -1.56 -6.22 -12.26
CA ALA A 111 -0.56 -7.20 -12.65
C ALA A 111 -0.43 -8.26 -11.56
N ARG A 112 -0.07 -9.48 -11.94
CA ARG A 112 0.22 -10.56 -10.97
C ARG A 112 1.53 -10.25 -10.24
N ALA A 113 1.59 -10.58 -8.96
CA ALA A 113 2.74 -10.27 -8.11
C ALA A 113 4.05 -10.91 -8.62
N TYR A 114 4.00 -12.13 -9.17
CA TYR A 114 5.17 -12.83 -9.72
C TYR A 114 5.84 -12.10 -10.90
N ARG A 115 5.12 -11.22 -11.61
CA ARG A 115 5.68 -10.43 -12.73
C ARG A 115 6.63 -9.33 -12.25
N ILE A 116 6.58 -8.98 -10.97
CA ILE A 116 7.49 -8.00 -10.38
C ILE A 116 8.88 -8.65 -10.26
N PRO A 117 9.95 -8.01 -10.74
CA PRO A 117 11.28 -8.59 -10.66
C PRO A 117 11.78 -8.77 -9.22
N GLU A 118 12.35 -9.95 -8.94
CA GLU A 118 13.02 -10.23 -7.68
C GLU A 118 14.36 -9.49 -7.65
N CYS A 119 14.62 -8.79 -6.56
CA CYS A 119 15.81 -7.94 -6.42
C CYS A 119 16.39 -8.06 -5.00
N THR A 120 17.67 -7.73 -4.86
CA THR A 120 18.29 -7.62 -3.55
C THR A 120 17.81 -6.37 -2.80
N ARG A 121 18.04 -6.35 -1.48
CA ARG A 121 17.68 -5.20 -0.62
C ARG A 121 18.29 -3.87 -1.09
N SER A 122 19.51 -3.88 -1.60
CA SER A 122 20.23 -2.68 -2.06
C SER A 122 19.88 -2.25 -3.49
N ALA A 123 19.24 -3.10 -4.30
CA ALA A 123 18.86 -2.75 -5.66
C ALA A 123 17.66 -1.79 -5.68
N ALA A 124 17.61 -0.89 -6.66
CA ALA A 124 16.53 0.10 -6.78
C ALA A 124 15.18 -0.53 -7.20
N GLY A 125 15.20 -1.66 -7.90
CA GLY A 125 14.00 -2.27 -8.47
C GLY A 125 13.70 -1.76 -9.89
N THR A 126 12.48 -2.01 -10.35
CA THR A 126 12.03 -1.73 -11.72
C THR A 126 11.03 -0.57 -11.73
N PRO A 127 11.15 0.41 -12.64
CA PRO A 127 10.15 1.47 -12.76
C PRO A 127 8.75 0.91 -13.09
N LEU A 128 7.72 1.39 -12.41
CA LEU A 128 6.32 0.96 -12.65
C LEU A 128 5.87 1.17 -14.10
N VAL A 129 6.37 2.21 -14.78
CA VAL A 129 6.10 2.47 -16.20
C VAL A 129 6.56 1.35 -17.15
N GLN A 130 7.45 0.47 -16.71
CA GLN A 130 7.87 -0.71 -17.50
C GLN A 130 6.93 -1.90 -17.29
N LEU A 131 6.20 -1.94 -16.17
CA LEU A 131 5.26 -3.02 -15.84
C LEU A 131 3.83 -2.66 -16.23
N LEU A 132 3.50 -1.37 -16.28
CA LEU A 132 2.15 -0.84 -16.48
C LEU A 132 2.13 0.15 -17.64
N SER A 133 1.05 0.11 -18.43
CA SER A 133 0.82 1.05 -19.54
C SER A 133 0.28 2.40 -19.04
N LEU A 134 1.08 3.11 -18.24
CA LEU A 134 0.72 4.42 -17.68
C LEU A 134 0.73 5.51 -18.75
N SER A 135 -0.18 6.48 -18.63
CA SER A 135 -0.17 7.68 -19.46
C SER A 135 0.95 8.63 -19.05
N ASP A 136 1.38 9.51 -19.96
CA ASP A 136 2.40 10.51 -19.64
C ASP A 136 1.97 11.42 -18.46
N GLY A 137 2.87 11.57 -17.48
CA GLY A 137 2.65 12.32 -16.24
C GLY A 137 1.72 11.67 -15.21
N GLU A 138 1.18 10.47 -15.47
CA GLU A 138 0.35 9.72 -14.51
C GLU A 138 1.22 9.05 -13.43
N ARG A 139 0.76 9.06 -12.18
CA ARG A 139 1.51 8.54 -11.03
C ARG A 139 0.67 7.56 -10.23
N ILE A 140 1.28 6.50 -9.73
CA ILE A 140 0.61 5.56 -8.82
C ILE A 140 0.59 6.14 -7.40
N THR A 141 -0.59 6.16 -6.78
CA THR A 141 -0.84 6.72 -5.45
C THR A 141 -1.18 5.68 -4.40
N SER A 142 -1.65 4.49 -4.80
CA SER A 142 -1.91 3.38 -3.88
C SER A 142 -1.75 2.04 -4.58
N ILE A 143 -1.25 1.05 -3.84
CA ILE A 143 -1.10 -0.34 -4.29
C ILE A 143 -1.83 -1.24 -3.30
N ILE A 144 -2.72 -2.11 -3.80
CA ILE A 144 -3.50 -3.04 -2.98
C ILE A 144 -3.28 -4.47 -3.49
N PRO A 145 -2.64 -5.35 -2.69
CA PRO A 145 -2.59 -6.78 -3.00
C PRO A 145 -3.96 -7.41 -2.75
N VAL A 146 -4.38 -8.29 -3.64
CA VAL A 146 -5.67 -8.97 -3.62
C VAL A 146 -5.46 -10.42 -4.02
N SER A 147 -5.61 -11.34 -3.06
CA SER A 147 -5.57 -12.77 -3.34
C SER A 147 -6.84 -13.22 -4.06
N GLU A 148 -8.01 -12.77 -3.57
CA GLU A 148 -9.32 -13.14 -4.11
C GLU A 148 -10.26 -11.94 -4.17
N PHE A 149 -11.13 -11.93 -5.18
CA PHE A 149 -12.10 -10.86 -5.42
C PHE A 149 -13.45 -11.17 -4.76
N ILE A 150 -13.45 -11.20 -3.43
CA ILE A 150 -14.62 -11.56 -2.62
C ILE A 150 -15.67 -10.43 -2.64
N GLY A 151 -16.95 -10.78 -2.56
CA GLY A 151 -18.07 -9.84 -2.69
C GLY A 151 -18.39 -8.99 -1.44
N ASP A 152 -17.89 -9.39 -0.27
CA ASP A 152 -18.07 -8.72 1.03
C ASP A 152 -16.92 -7.78 1.40
N GLN A 153 -15.91 -7.67 0.54
CA GLN A 153 -14.82 -6.71 0.66
C GLN A 153 -15.03 -5.51 -0.26
N TYR A 154 -14.55 -4.36 0.17
CA TYR A 154 -14.71 -3.11 -0.54
C TYR A 154 -13.39 -2.34 -0.60
N LEU A 155 -13.27 -1.53 -1.64
CA LEU A 155 -12.25 -0.50 -1.73
C LEU A 155 -12.87 0.86 -1.42
N VAL A 156 -12.31 1.54 -0.43
CA VAL A 156 -12.62 2.94 -0.15
C VAL A 156 -11.55 3.81 -0.78
N MET A 157 -12.00 4.79 -1.55
CA MET A 157 -11.16 5.73 -2.30
C MET A 157 -11.40 7.13 -1.78
N LEU A 158 -10.33 7.90 -1.54
CA LEU A 158 -10.39 9.29 -1.12
C LEU A 158 -9.52 10.17 -2.02
N THR A 159 -10.13 11.24 -2.51
CA THR A 159 -9.44 12.28 -3.29
C THR A 159 -8.93 13.42 -2.41
N VAL A 160 -8.01 14.21 -2.94
CA VAL A 160 -7.42 15.36 -2.24
C VAL A 160 -8.44 16.44 -1.89
N ASN A 161 -9.42 16.67 -2.76
CA ASN A 161 -10.49 17.64 -2.50
C ASN A 161 -11.64 17.07 -1.64
N GLY A 162 -11.49 15.85 -1.11
CA GLY A 162 -12.42 15.27 -0.13
C GLY A 162 -13.63 14.57 -0.72
N TYR A 163 -13.54 14.03 -1.94
CA TYR A 163 -14.53 13.06 -2.42
C TYR A 163 -14.14 11.67 -1.96
N ILE A 164 -15.10 10.95 -1.38
CA ILE A 164 -14.95 9.58 -0.90
C ILE A 164 -15.94 8.65 -1.59
N LYS A 165 -15.49 7.43 -1.86
CA LYS A 165 -16.30 6.40 -2.50
C LYS A 165 -15.97 5.00 -1.98
N LYS A 166 -17.00 4.20 -1.72
CA LYS A 166 -16.90 2.75 -1.45
C LYS A 166 -17.31 1.97 -2.70
N VAL A 167 -16.47 1.06 -3.17
CA VAL A 167 -16.71 0.22 -4.36
C VAL A 167 -16.48 -1.24 -3.98
N PRO A 168 -17.38 -2.18 -4.34
CA PRO A 168 -17.15 -3.60 -4.10
C PRO A 168 -15.84 -4.09 -4.74
N LEU A 169 -15.10 -4.99 -4.10
CA LEU A 169 -13.82 -5.46 -4.63
C LEU A 169 -13.99 -6.28 -5.92
N ASN A 170 -15.07 -7.07 -6.01
CA ASN A 170 -15.36 -7.95 -7.14
C ASN A 170 -15.46 -7.25 -8.52
N VAL A 171 -15.76 -5.95 -8.57
CA VAL A 171 -15.82 -5.18 -9.84
C VAL A 171 -14.45 -4.91 -10.45
N PHE A 172 -13.37 -5.27 -9.74
CA PHE A 172 -11.97 -5.18 -10.15
C PHE A 172 -11.36 -6.53 -10.55
N SER A 173 -12.15 -7.61 -10.59
CA SER A 173 -11.70 -8.95 -10.96
C SER A 173 -11.13 -9.06 -12.38
N ALA A 174 -11.65 -8.25 -13.31
CA ALA A 174 -11.21 -8.22 -14.70
C ALA A 174 -10.75 -6.81 -15.09
N ILE A 175 -9.43 -6.56 -15.00
CA ILE A 175 -8.79 -5.31 -15.43
C ILE A 175 -7.98 -5.58 -16.70
N ARG A 176 -8.30 -4.82 -17.76
CA ARG A 176 -7.52 -4.83 -19.02
C ARG A 176 -6.15 -4.16 -18.85
N ALA A 177 -5.20 -4.46 -19.74
CA ALA A 177 -3.84 -3.90 -19.69
C ALA A 177 -3.79 -2.36 -19.72
N THR A 178 -4.73 -1.73 -20.44
CA THR A 178 -4.86 -0.25 -20.50
C THR A 178 -5.50 0.36 -19.25
N GLY A 179 -5.79 -0.45 -18.23
CA GLY A 179 -6.47 -0.02 -17.02
C GLY A 179 -7.96 0.26 -17.23
N ILE A 180 -8.66 0.42 -16.11
CA ILE A 180 -10.07 0.79 -16.08
C ILE A 180 -10.30 1.95 -15.11
N ILE A 181 -11.35 2.73 -15.34
CA ILE A 181 -11.73 3.80 -14.40
C ILE A 181 -12.06 3.17 -13.06
N ALA A 182 -11.42 3.65 -11.99
CA ALA A 182 -11.71 3.32 -10.60
C ALA A 182 -12.62 4.38 -9.96
N ILE A 183 -12.40 5.66 -10.28
CA ILE A 183 -13.18 6.81 -9.82
C ILE A 183 -13.24 7.91 -10.88
N GLN A 184 -14.40 8.54 -11.04
CA GLN A 184 -14.52 9.73 -11.86
C GLN A 184 -14.11 10.96 -11.04
N LEU A 185 -13.00 11.58 -11.41
CA LEU A 185 -12.50 12.78 -10.74
C LEU A 185 -13.23 14.04 -11.18
N VAL A 186 -13.32 15.00 -10.25
CA VAL A 186 -13.70 16.38 -10.56
C VAL A 186 -12.49 17.10 -11.15
N PRO A 187 -12.66 18.08 -12.06
CA PRO A 187 -11.53 18.83 -12.61
C PRO A 187 -10.63 19.43 -11.51
N GLY A 188 -9.32 19.18 -11.61
CA GLY A 188 -8.32 19.64 -10.64
C GLY A 188 -8.26 18.85 -9.33
N ASP A 189 -8.93 17.69 -9.26
CA ASP A 189 -8.81 16.74 -8.14
C ASP A 189 -7.93 15.56 -8.53
N GLU A 190 -7.41 14.85 -7.52
CA GLU A 190 -6.56 13.67 -7.70
C GLU A 190 -6.92 12.59 -6.67
N LEU A 191 -6.88 11.32 -7.10
CA LEU A 191 -7.04 10.17 -6.20
C LEU A 191 -5.74 9.93 -5.45
N LYS A 192 -5.78 9.96 -4.12
CA LYS A 192 -4.56 9.83 -3.31
C LYS A 192 -4.53 8.63 -2.37
N TRP A 193 -5.68 8.23 -1.82
CA TRP A 193 -5.73 7.09 -0.90
C TRP A 193 -6.74 6.05 -1.37
N VAL A 194 -6.32 4.80 -1.37
CA VAL A 194 -7.19 3.63 -1.51
C VAL A 194 -6.90 2.67 -0.37
N ARG A 195 -7.95 2.15 0.27
CA ARG A 195 -7.84 1.14 1.34
C ARG A 195 -8.89 0.05 1.15
N CYS A 196 -8.53 -1.19 1.50
CA CYS A 196 -9.51 -2.27 1.62
C CYS A 196 -10.25 -2.12 2.95
N CYS A 197 -11.55 -2.40 2.96
CA CYS A 197 -12.34 -2.48 4.18
C CYS A 197 -13.45 -3.53 4.06
N ALA A 198 -13.88 -4.02 5.22
CA ALA A 198 -15.15 -4.68 5.41
C ALA A 198 -16.24 -3.66 5.78
N ASP A 199 -17.48 -4.12 5.88
CA ASP A 199 -18.64 -3.29 6.18
C ASP A 199 -18.62 -2.74 7.63
N ASP A 200 -18.18 -3.56 8.60
CA ASP A 200 -18.15 -3.23 10.03
C ASP A 200 -16.92 -2.42 10.49
N ASP A 201 -15.99 -2.18 9.56
CA ASP A 201 -14.82 -1.38 9.83
C ASP A 201 -15.18 0.09 10.06
N LEU A 202 -14.30 0.79 10.77
CA LEU A 202 -14.34 2.24 10.82
C LEU A 202 -13.32 2.83 9.85
N ILE A 203 -13.60 4.03 9.41
CA ILE A 203 -12.72 4.84 8.58
C ILE A 203 -12.40 6.14 9.31
N ALA A 204 -11.11 6.44 9.42
CA ALA A 204 -10.60 7.70 9.90
C ALA A 204 -10.04 8.51 8.74
N ILE A 205 -10.50 9.75 8.59
CA ILE A 205 -10.00 10.71 7.61
C ILE A 205 -9.59 12.00 8.30
N ALA A 206 -8.53 12.64 7.81
CA ALA A 206 -8.08 13.92 8.34
C ALA A 206 -7.82 14.96 7.24
N SER A 207 -8.10 16.23 7.53
CA SER A 207 -7.69 17.36 6.69
C SER A 207 -6.31 17.88 7.07
N GLN A 208 -5.69 18.65 6.17
CA GLN A 208 -4.40 19.28 6.42
C GLN A 208 -4.46 20.29 7.56
N ASN A 209 -5.61 20.90 7.85
CA ASN A 209 -5.80 21.76 9.02
C ASN A 209 -6.01 21.01 10.35
N GLY A 210 -5.91 19.68 10.36
CA GLY A 210 -6.03 18.88 11.59
C GLY A 210 -7.45 18.57 12.04
N MET A 211 -8.43 18.70 11.13
CA MET A 211 -9.79 18.23 11.36
C MET A 211 -9.89 16.73 11.06
N VAL A 212 -10.67 15.99 11.85
CA VAL A 212 -10.81 14.54 11.75
C VAL A 212 -12.27 14.14 11.73
N ILE A 213 -12.61 13.19 10.86
CA ILE A 213 -13.86 12.44 10.89
C ILE A 213 -13.51 10.98 11.09
N VAL A 214 -14.16 10.35 12.07
CA VAL A 214 -14.21 8.89 12.23
C VAL A 214 -15.65 8.48 12.00
N ASN A 215 -15.89 7.49 11.14
CA ASN A 215 -17.23 7.00 10.87
C ASN A 215 -17.19 5.51 10.47
N SER A 216 -18.33 4.83 10.44
CA SER A 216 -18.40 3.44 9.96
C SER A 216 -18.40 3.38 8.44
N CYS A 217 -17.71 2.39 7.87
CA CYS A 217 -17.70 2.07 6.44
C CYS A 217 -19.09 1.72 5.91
N ASN A 218 -19.98 1.18 6.75
CA ASN A 218 -21.38 0.92 6.42
C ASN A 218 -22.18 2.18 6.07
N THR A 219 -21.79 3.35 6.59
CA THR A 219 -22.49 4.61 6.26
C THR A 219 -22.21 5.08 4.83
N LEU A 220 -21.14 4.57 4.18
CA LEU A 220 -20.90 4.78 2.76
C LEU A 220 -21.64 3.70 1.96
N ARG A 221 -22.56 4.11 1.10
CA ARG A 221 -23.16 3.19 0.15
C ARG A 221 -22.13 2.69 -0.86
N ALA A 222 -22.10 1.39 -1.11
CA ALA A 222 -21.34 0.80 -2.20
C ALA A 222 -21.93 1.22 -3.56
N ILE A 223 -21.10 1.79 -4.43
CA ILE A 223 -21.50 2.30 -5.74
C ILE A 223 -20.49 1.89 -6.83
N GLY A 224 -20.88 2.04 -8.10
CA GLY A 224 -20.06 1.65 -9.24
C GLY A 224 -18.80 2.50 -9.47
N ARG A 225 -17.87 1.94 -10.25
CA ARG A 225 -16.56 2.55 -10.57
C ARG A 225 -16.64 3.90 -11.28
N THR A 226 -17.60 4.09 -12.19
CA THR A 226 -17.72 5.28 -13.05
C THR A 226 -18.36 6.50 -12.36
N THR A 227 -18.55 6.44 -11.04
CA THR A 227 -19.13 7.54 -10.25
C THR A 227 -18.05 8.33 -9.52
N ARG A 228 -18.39 9.58 -9.14
CA ARG A 228 -17.50 10.48 -8.40
C ARG A 228 -17.44 10.24 -6.88
N GLY A 229 -18.41 9.53 -6.31
CA GLY A 229 -18.57 9.43 -4.86
C GLY A 229 -19.31 10.64 -4.23
N VAL A 230 -19.15 10.79 -2.92
CA VAL A 230 -19.79 11.83 -2.10
C VAL A 230 -18.74 12.66 -1.38
N LYS A 231 -19.11 13.85 -0.85
CA LYS A 231 -18.19 14.63 -0.02
C LYS A 231 -17.96 13.96 1.33
N SER A 232 -16.70 13.69 1.66
CA SER A 232 -16.27 13.11 2.93
C SER A 232 -16.28 14.15 4.05
N MET A 233 -15.71 15.33 3.78
CA MET A 233 -15.55 16.43 4.73
C MET A 233 -15.90 17.76 4.07
N ARG A 234 -16.48 18.69 4.84
CA ARG A 234 -16.62 20.10 4.46
C ARG A 234 -15.31 20.82 4.77
N LEU A 235 -14.40 20.80 3.81
CA LEU A 235 -13.13 21.49 3.87
C LEU A 235 -13.34 23.01 3.85
N LYS A 236 -12.55 23.72 4.66
CA LYS A 236 -12.47 25.19 4.60
C LYS A 236 -11.68 25.61 3.36
N GLU A 237 -11.77 26.90 3.02
CA GLU A 237 -11.00 27.45 1.91
C GLU A 237 -9.49 27.19 2.09
N GLY A 238 -8.85 26.68 1.02
CA GLY A 238 -7.44 26.28 1.04
C GLY A 238 -7.10 25.00 1.82
N ASP A 239 -8.08 24.33 2.44
CA ASP A 239 -7.89 23.04 3.11
C ASP A 239 -8.03 21.88 2.13
N LYS A 240 -7.32 20.79 2.40
CA LYS A 240 -7.30 19.56 1.60
C LYS A 240 -7.30 18.36 2.53
N MET A 241 -7.58 17.18 1.99
CA MET A 241 -7.37 15.94 2.74
C MET A 241 -5.87 15.70 2.96
N ALA A 242 -5.54 15.10 4.10
CA ALA A 242 -4.19 14.73 4.50
C ALA A 242 -4.00 13.21 4.65
N SER A 243 -5.06 12.47 4.96
CA SER A 243 -4.98 11.02 5.17
C SER A 243 -6.35 10.35 5.15
N MET A 244 -6.31 9.04 4.89
CA MET A 244 -7.38 8.08 5.12
C MET A 244 -6.76 6.79 5.64
N ASP A 245 -7.39 6.20 6.65
CA ASP A 245 -7.00 4.89 7.14
C ASP A 245 -8.21 4.11 7.68
N ILE A 246 -8.08 2.79 7.73
CA ILE A 246 -9.14 1.87 8.14
C ILE A 246 -8.80 1.30 9.52
N ILE A 247 -9.83 1.17 10.35
CA ILE A 247 -9.75 0.58 11.69
C ILE A 247 -10.61 -0.69 11.64
N PRO A 248 -9.97 -1.88 11.57
CA PRO A 248 -10.68 -3.15 11.46
C PRO A 248 -11.63 -3.41 12.63
N ALA A 249 -12.80 -3.98 12.36
CA ALA A 249 -13.79 -4.32 13.39
C ALA A 249 -13.25 -5.31 14.43
N ALA A 250 -12.58 -6.38 13.98
CA ALA A 250 -11.99 -7.42 14.85
C ALA A 250 -11.06 -6.81 15.92
N MET A 251 -10.26 -5.82 15.52
CA MET A 251 -9.33 -5.14 16.43
C MET A 251 -10.04 -4.29 17.48
N ARG A 252 -11.27 -3.82 17.23
CA ARG A 252 -12.05 -3.11 18.26
C ARG A 252 -12.57 -4.06 19.32
N GLU A 253 -13.04 -5.24 18.93
CA GLU A 253 -13.60 -6.25 19.83
C GLU A 253 -12.56 -6.81 20.81
N ASP A 254 -11.35 -7.09 20.31
CA ASP A 254 -10.25 -7.58 21.14
C ASP A 254 -9.84 -6.55 22.22
N LEU A 255 -9.94 -5.27 21.90
CA LEU A 255 -9.60 -4.16 22.80
C LEU A 255 -10.71 -3.86 23.81
N GLU A 256 -11.97 -3.98 23.43
CA GLU A 256 -13.12 -3.87 24.35
C GLU A 256 -13.11 -4.99 25.40
N ARG A 257 -12.80 -6.24 25.00
CA ARG A 257 -12.63 -7.38 25.94
C ARG A 257 -11.49 -7.18 26.94
N THR A 258 -10.47 -6.42 26.55
CA THR A 258 -9.30 -6.14 27.40
C THR A 258 -9.61 -5.02 28.40
N GLN A 259 -10.47 -4.06 28.03
CA GLN A 259 -10.92 -2.98 28.91
C GLN A 259 -11.80 -3.45 30.06
N ASP A 260 -12.68 -4.43 29.84
CA ASP A 260 -13.58 -4.96 30.88
C ASP A 260 -12.83 -5.65 32.04
N LYS A 261 -11.57 -6.05 31.84
CA LYS A 261 -10.73 -6.64 32.89
C LYS A 261 -10.03 -5.60 33.78
N SER A 262 -9.87 -4.37 33.30
CA SER A 262 -9.30 -3.27 34.09
C SER A 262 -10.43 -2.38 34.60
N GLY A 263 -11.06 -2.75 35.74
CA GLY A 263 -12.15 -2.02 36.39
C GLY A 263 -11.82 -0.60 36.90
N SER A 264 -10.86 0.07 36.28
CA SER A 264 -10.41 1.42 36.60
C SER A 264 -11.30 2.42 35.87
N GLN A 265 -12.06 3.23 36.64
CA GLN A 265 -12.74 4.47 36.21
C GLN A 265 -11.74 5.58 35.74
N GLY A 266 -10.63 5.18 35.12
CA GLY A 266 -9.60 6.04 34.56
C GLY A 266 -9.84 6.28 33.07
N LYS A 267 -9.40 7.44 32.59
CA LYS A 267 -9.51 7.84 31.19
C LYS A 267 -8.66 6.88 30.34
N TYR A 268 -9.27 5.91 29.66
CA TYR A 268 -8.56 4.95 28.80
C TYR A 268 -7.69 5.71 27.77
N LEU A 269 -6.38 5.54 27.90
CA LEU A 269 -5.35 6.12 27.02
C LEU A 269 -4.70 5.05 26.13
N GLY A 270 -5.19 3.81 26.19
CA GLY A 270 -4.68 2.69 25.43
C GLY A 270 -5.03 2.75 23.93
N PRO A 271 -4.55 1.76 23.17
CA PRO A 271 -4.75 1.64 21.73
C PRO A 271 -6.23 1.39 21.34
N PRO A 272 -6.60 1.61 20.06
CA PRO A 272 -5.73 2.12 19.00
C PRO A 272 -5.58 3.64 19.10
N TRP A 273 -4.51 4.17 18.53
CA TRP A 273 -4.25 5.61 18.48
C TRP A 273 -4.29 6.13 17.05
N LEU A 274 -4.66 7.40 16.89
CA LEU A 274 -4.31 8.17 15.71
C LEU A 274 -2.97 8.85 15.96
N LEU A 275 -1.93 8.43 15.21
CA LEU A 275 -0.64 9.08 15.17
C LEU A 275 -0.68 10.24 14.18
N PHE A 276 -0.56 11.46 14.68
CA PHE A 276 -0.49 12.64 13.83
C PHE A 276 0.94 13.10 13.62
N VAL A 277 1.26 13.47 12.38
CA VAL A 277 2.54 14.04 11.97
C VAL A 277 2.29 15.37 11.26
N SER A 278 2.87 16.46 11.75
CA SER A 278 2.84 17.77 11.10
C SER A 278 3.99 17.92 10.10
N GLU A 279 3.80 18.79 9.11
CA GLU A 279 4.87 19.14 8.17
C GLU A 279 6.07 19.81 8.88
N SER A 280 5.88 20.38 10.07
CA SER A 280 6.93 21.00 10.89
C SER A 280 7.72 20.02 11.77
N GLY A 281 7.56 18.71 11.55
CA GLY A 281 8.30 17.68 12.28
C GLY A 281 7.81 17.44 13.71
N HIS A 282 6.61 17.91 14.07
CA HIS A 282 5.98 17.60 15.36
C HIS A 282 4.95 16.48 15.20
N GLY A 283 4.71 15.73 16.26
CA GLY A 283 3.67 14.70 16.23
C GLY A 283 3.28 14.19 17.60
N LYS A 284 2.23 13.38 17.63
CA LYS A 284 1.65 12.82 18.85
C LYS A 284 0.72 11.66 18.54
N ARG A 285 0.61 10.74 19.50
CA ARG A 285 -0.46 9.73 19.52
C ARG A 285 -1.68 10.30 20.24
N VAL A 286 -2.87 10.11 19.68
CA VAL A 286 -4.13 10.47 20.36
C VAL A 286 -5.03 9.24 20.38
N PRO A 287 -5.56 8.81 21.54
CA PRO A 287 -6.41 7.62 21.61
C PRO A 287 -7.65 7.77 20.74
N LEU A 288 -8.01 6.73 20.00
CA LEU A 288 -9.17 6.72 19.13
C LEU A 288 -10.46 7.01 19.92
N SER A 289 -10.54 6.57 21.18
CA SER A 289 -11.64 6.85 22.12
C SER A 289 -11.91 8.35 22.35
N ARG A 290 -10.96 9.23 22.01
CA ARG A 290 -11.13 10.70 22.09
C ARG A 290 -11.85 11.30 20.89
N PHE A 291 -12.14 10.49 19.87
CA PHE A 291 -12.85 10.87 18.67
C PHE A 291 -14.25 10.29 18.70
N ARG A 292 -15.26 11.17 18.73
CA ARG A 292 -16.64 10.75 18.54
C ARG A 292 -16.90 10.50 17.06
N MET A 293 -17.74 9.53 16.75
CA MET A 293 -18.19 9.31 15.39
C MET A 293 -18.90 10.55 14.85
N SER A 294 -18.68 10.86 13.57
CA SER A 294 -19.27 12.00 12.90
C SER A 294 -19.68 11.61 11.49
N ASN A 295 -20.85 12.06 11.07
CA ASN A 295 -21.32 11.82 9.70
C ASN A 295 -20.38 12.50 8.69
N PHE A 296 -20.31 11.90 7.50
CA PHE A 296 -19.65 12.53 6.35
C PHE A 296 -20.32 13.86 5.96
N ASN A 297 -19.63 14.64 5.12
CA ASN A 297 -20.05 15.97 4.72
C ASN A 297 -20.26 16.93 5.91
N ARG A 298 -19.44 16.78 6.95
CA ARG A 298 -19.29 17.70 8.10
C ARG A 298 -17.87 18.23 8.15
N VAL A 299 -17.62 19.25 8.97
CA VAL A 299 -16.26 19.82 9.12
C VAL A 299 -15.34 18.89 9.92
N GLY A 300 -15.89 17.95 10.69
CA GLY A 300 -15.14 17.09 11.59
C GLY A 300 -14.83 17.75 12.94
N PHE A 301 -14.09 17.03 13.78
CA PHE A 301 -13.61 17.52 15.08
C PHE A 301 -12.12 17.82 15.03
N VAL A 302 -11.64 18.75 15.86
CA VAL A 302 -10.20 19.03 15.98
C VAL A 302 -9.50 17.76 16.46
N GLY A 303 -8.65 17.17 15.63
CA GLY A 303 -7.75 16.07 16.01
C GLY A 303 -6.38 16.58 16.42
N TYR A 304 -5.87 17.59 15.72
CA TYR A 304 -4.63 18.28 16.06
C TYR A 304 -4.81 19.78 15.87
N LYS A 305 -4.78 20.52 16.97
CA LYS A 305 -4.71 21.98 16.93
C LYS A 305 -3.33 22.45 16.43
N LEU A 306 -3.25 22.75 15.14
CA LEU A 306 -2.06 23.32 14.51
C LEU A 306 -2.11 24.85 14.48
N PRO A 307 -0.96 25.54 14.55
CA PRO A 307 -0.83 26.94 14.17
C PRO A 307 -1.24 27.17 12.70
N SER A 308 -1.60 28.41 12.37
CA SER A 308 -2.12 28.78 11.03
C SER A 308 -1.13 28.52 9.89
N GLU A 309 0.18 28.61 10.12
CA GLU A 309 1.20 28.31 9.11
C GLU A 309 1.46 26.82 8.89
N HIS A 310 1.00 25.94 9.79
CA HIS A 310 1.33 24.52 9.74
C HIS A 310 0.17 23.67 9.23
N ARG A 311 0.53 22.57 8.57
CA ARG A 311 -0.39 21.54 8.08
C ARG A 311 0.00 20.15 8.58
N LEU A 312 -0.96 19.23 8.57
CA LEU A 312 -0.68 17.81 8.73
C LEU A 312 0.00 17.27 7.47
N ALA A 313 1.08 16.53 7.68
CA ALA A 313 1.73 15.74 6.65
C ALA A 313 1.05 14.38 6.51
N ALA A 314 0.74 13.72 7.62
CA ALA A 314 0.07 12.42 7.64
C ALA A 314 -0.66 12.15 8.96
N VAL A 315 -1.61 11.22 8.91
CA VAL A 315 -2.19 10.56 10.08
C VAL A 315 -2.25 9.07 9.79
N PHE A 316 -1.87 8.27 10.78
CA PHE A 316 -1.92 6.81 10.72
C PHE A 316 -2.73 6.29 11.90
N VAL A 317 -3.46 5.20 11.70
CA VAL A 317 -3.95 4.41 12.83
C VAL A 317 -2.82 3.48 13.26
N VAL A 318 -2.52 3.48 14.55
CA VAL A 318 -1.39 2.74 15.13
C VAL A 318 -1.80 2.02 16.40
N GLY A 319 -1.00 1.03 16.80
CA GLY A 319 -1.22 0.23 17.99
C GLY A 319 -2.13 -0.96 17.76
N PHE A 320 -2.08 -1.55 16.56
CA PHE A 320 -2.78 -2.81 16.27
C PHE A 320 -1.97 -4.03 16.73
N TYR A 321 -0.65 -3.96 16.57
CA TYR A 321 0.28 -4.98 17.06
C TYR A 321 0.94 -4.45 18.33
N LEU A 322 0.49 -4.98 19.46
CA LEU A 322 1.05 -4.67 20.77
C LEU A 322 1.98 -5.80 21.19
N ALA A 323 3.15 -5.44 21.71
CA ALA A 323 4.00 -6.37 22.43
C ALA A 323 3.36 -6.75 23.78
N GLU A 324 3.94 -7.72 24.48
CA GLU A 324 3.44 -8.19 25.78
C GLU A 324 3.33 -7.08 26.84
N ASP A 325 4.10 -6.00 26.68
CA ASP A 325 4.06 -4.80 27.53
C ASP A 325 2.91 -3.84 27.20
N GLY A 326 2.07 -4.15 26.20
CA GLY A 326 0.94 -3.33 25.76
C GLY A 326 1.35 -2.11 24.91
N GLU A 327 2.61 -2.01 24.49
CA GLU A 327 3.10 -0.96 23.60
C GLU A 327 3.27 -1.45 22.16
N SER A 328 3.26 -0.53 21.20
CA SER A 328 3.38 -0.89 19.78
C SER A 328 4.83 -0.85 19.28
N ASP A 329 5.25 -1.92 18.61
CA ASP A 329 6.54 -2.00 17.90
C ASP A 329 6.50 -1.49 16.47
N GLU A 330 5.35 -1.01 16.02
CA GLU A 330 5.22 -0.29 14.76
C GLU A 330 6.20 0.89 14.73
N GLN A 331 6.66 1.24 13.53
CA GLN A 331 7.65 2.29 13.34
C GLN A 331 7.17 3.27 12.27
N VAL A 332 7.29 4.55 12.57
CA VAL A 332 7.04 5.61 11.61
C VAL A 332 8.36 6.04 10.98
N VAL A 333 8.38 6.11 9.65
CA VAL A 333 9.48 6.66 8.86
C VAL A 333 9.06 8.04 8.36
N LEU A 334 9.90 9.03 8.59
CA LEU A 334 9.71 10.42 8.20
C LEU A 334 10.79 10.82 7.21
N VAL A 335 10.41 11.50 6.15
CA VAL A 335 11.34 12.02 5.14
C VAL A 335 11.15 13.52 5.02
N SER A 336 12.23 14.29 5.20
CA SER A 336 12.21 15.74 4.97
C SER A 336 12.38 16.06 3.49
N GLN A 337 11.98 17.27 3.09
CA GLN A 337 12.25 17.81 1.74
C GLN A 337 13.75 17.90 1.42
N SER A 338 14.61 17.96 2.44
CA SER A 338 16.08 17.90 2.28
C SER A 338 16.61 16.49 2.03
N GLY A 339 15.75 15.45 2.06
CA GLY A 339 16.14 14.06 1.90
C GLY A 339 16.66 13.39 3.18
N THR A 340 16.54 14.06 4.33
CA THR A 340 16.89 13.45 5.63
C THR A 340 15.78 12.48 6.04
N ILE A 341 16.19 11.28 6.47
CA ILE A 341 15.25 10.22 6.88
C ILE A 341 15.38 10.02 8.39
N ASN A 342 14.24 9.98 9.08
CA ASN A 342 14.17 9.64 10.50
C ASN A 342 13.21 8.49 10.75
N ARG A 343 13.59 7.52 11.59
CA ARG A 343 12.80 6.34 11.90
C ARG A 343 12.59 6.27 13.41
N ILE A 344 11.33 6.23 13.84
CA ILE A 344 10.95 6.37 15.24
C ILE A 344 9.96 5.26 15.57
N LYS A 345 10.13 4.61 16.74
CA LYS A 345 9.13 3.65 17.20
C LYS A 345 7.88 4.38 17.67
N VAL A 346 6.71 3.83 17.35
CA VAL A 346 5.42 4.40 17.73
C VAL A 346 5.32 4.53 19.25
N ARG A 347 5.80 3.55 20.02
CA ARG A 347 5.88 3.59 21.49
C ARG A 347 6.67 4.79 22.06
N ASP A 348 7.66 5.29 21.34
CA ASP A 348 8.50 6.42 21.80
C ASP A 348 7.81 7.78 21.59
N ILE A 349 6.71 7.81 20.84
CA ILE A 349 5.94 9.03 20.58
C ILE A 349 4.92 9.23 21.69
N SER A 350 4.89 10.41 22.31
CA SER A 350 4.00 10.65 23.46
C SER A 350 2.51 10.58 23.09
N VAL A 351 1.73 9.92 23.96
CA VAL A 351 0.25 9.97 23.95
C VAL A 351 -0.22 11.28 24.56
N GLN A 352 -0.97 12.08 23.82
CA GLN A 352 -1.39 13.41 24.24
C GLN A 352 -2.85 13.72 23.86
N SER A 353 -3.36 14.84 24.36
CA SER A 353 -4.71 15.31 24.02
C SER A 353 -4.79 15.89 22.59
N ARG A 354 -6.01 15.95 22.03
CA ARG A 354 -6.30 16.57 20.72
C ARG A 354 -5.83 18.02 20.62
N PHE A 355 -5.79 18.74 21.74
CA PHE A 355 -5.41 20.16 21.81
C PHE A 355 -3.94 20.41 22.15
N ALA A 356 -3.19 19.37 22.52
CA ALA A 356 -1.75 19.50 22.80
C ALA A 356 -0.95 19.78 21.53
N ARG A 357 0.24 20.38 21.69
CA ARG A 357 1.14 20.72 20.57
C ARG A 357 1.87 19.50 19.99
N GLY A 358 1.96 18.38 20.70
CA GLY A 358 2.82 17.27 20.29
C GLY A 358 4.28 17.45 20.70
N VAL A 359 5.07 16.42 20.42
CA VAL A 359 6.52 16.38 20.64
C VAL A 359 7.26 16.51 19.31
N ILE A 360 8.54 16.89 19.37
CA ILE A 360 9.38 16.96 18.16
C ILE A 360 9.73 15.52 17.75
N LEU A 361 9.29 15.13 16.57
CA LEU A 361 9.68 13.88 15.93
C LEU A 361 10.95 14.06 15.11
N MET A 362 11.07 15.18 14.40
CA MET A 362 12.21 15.48 13.56
C MET A 362 12.52 16.97 13.62
N ARG A 363 13.78 17.31 13.91
CA ARG A 363 14.27 18.69 13.78
C ARG A 363 14.60 18.93 12.31
N LEU A 364 13.98 19.96 11.74
CA LEU A 364 14.16 20.34 10.34
C LEU A 364 15.07 21.56 10.29
N GLU A 365 16.05 21.54 9.39
CA GLU A 365 16.89 22.70 9.12
C GLU A 365 16.15 23.70 8.22
N HIS A 366 16.39 25.00 8.40
CA HIS A 366 16.03 26.09 7.48
C HIS A 366 14.62 26.02 6.86
N ALA A 367 13.57 26.23 7.66
CA ALA A 367 12.16 26.22 7.21
C ALA A 367 11.73 24.95 6.42
N GLY A 368 12.50 23.87 6.51
CA GLY A 368 12.20 22.61 5.87
C GLY A 368 10.89 22.00 6.36
N LYS A 369 10.28 21.17 5.50
CA LYS A 369 9.05 20.44 5.80
C LYS A 369 9.26 18.93 5.69
N ILE A 370 8.43 18.17 6.39
CA ILE A 370 8.23 16.74 6.11
C ILE A 370 7.55 16.61 4.75
N GLN A 371 8.20 15.89 3.84
CA GLN A 371 7.71 15.61 2.50
C GLN A 371 6.76 14.41 2.51
N SER A 372 7.15 13.35 3.22
CA SER A 372 6.39 12.11 3.31
C SER A 372 6.57 11.47 4.68
N ALA A 373 5.59 10.64 5.03
CA ALA A 373 5.64 9.78 6.19
C ALA A 373 5.01 8.43 5.81
N SER A 374 5.54 7.35 6.39
CA SER A 374 5.04 6.00 6.19
C SER A 374 5.03 5.25 7.52
N LEU A 375 4.05 4.36 7.69
CA LEU A 375 3.98 3.44 8.82
C LEU A 375 4.49 2.07 8.38
N MET A 376 5.37 1.48 9.17
CA MET A 376 5.82 0.10 9.00
C MET A 376 5.31 -0.73 10.16
N SER A 377 4.67 -1.85 9.83
CA SER A 377 4.28 -2.84 10.83
C SER A 377 5.51 -3.43 11.51
N ALA A 378 5.35 -3.82 12.78
CA ALA A 378 6.30 -4.72 13.41
C ALA A 378 6.20 -6.08 12.71
N THR A 379 7.30 -6.59 12.18
CA THR A 379 7.35 -7.99 11.73
C THR A 379 7.11 -8.90 12.96
N VAL A 380 6.24 -9.88 12.77
CA VAL A 380 5.85 -10.89 13.76
C VAL A 380 7.05 -11.83 14.05
N ASP A 381 7.09 -12.33 15.29
CA ASP A 381 7.97 -13.37 15.86
C ASP A 381 9.28 -12.93 16.54
N ASP A 382 9.14 -12.56 17.82
CA ASP A 382 10.05 -12.96 18.90
C ASP A 382 9.40 -14.18 19.59
N ALA A 383 9.81 -15.39 19.24
CA ALA A 383 9.55 -16.60 20.02
C ALA A 383 10.84 -17.42 20.10
N ASP A 384 11.33 -17.51 21.33
CA ASP A 384 12.41 -18.33 21.88
C ASP A 384 13.20 -19.27 20.94
N SER A 385 14.52 -19.09 20.94
CA SER A 385 15.46 -20.18 20.73
C SER A 385 16.64 -20.03 21.70
N ASP A 386 16.42 -20.41 22.95
CA ASP A 386 17.47 -21.06 23.74
C ASP A 386 17.55 -22.51 23.24
N ASP A 387 18.52 -22.79 22.36
CA ASP A 387 19.36 -24.00 22.34
C ASP A 387 20.46 -23.89 21.27
#